data_AF-A0A8X7TRD9-F1
#
_entry.id   AF-A0A8X7TRD9-F1
#
_cell.length_a   1.000
_cell.length_b   1.000
_cell.length_c   1.000
_cell.angle_alpha   90.00
_cell.angle_beta   90.00
_cell.angle_gamma   90.00
#
_symmetry.space_group_name_H-M   'P 1'
#
loop_
_entity.id
_entity.type
_entity.pdbx_description
1 polymer ?
#
loop_
_entity_poly.entity_id
_entity_poly.type
_entity_poly.pdbx_seq_one_letter_code
_entity_poly.pdbx_strand_id
1 'polypeptide(L)'
;MWEGLIQKAKDGGVDVIETYVFWNLHEPSPGKYDFDGRNDLVRFVKAIHKAGLYAHLRIGPYVCAEWNFGGFPVWLKYVPGISFRTDNDPFKRAMKGFTERIECSCLSSLNYRMCPLVCLVVTIGNSVVILTLLPIHIVWKFYSITSAKQLGPILKLFICLCLPAAIILWPILGVLASVLGGALYGFLSPIVATFDAVGEGKPSPLLHCFYDGTWSTVKRSFTVVHDFKDVCFHSYFSLIYWLVQYH
;
A
#
# COMPACT_ATOMS: atom_id res chain seq x y z
N MET A 1 17.57 27.70 -8.00
CA MET A 1 18.61 26.73 -8.46
C MET A 1 18.00 25.35 -8.74
N TRP A 2 17.41 24.67 -7.75
CA TRP A 2 16.86 23.30 -7.94
C TRP A 2 15.91 23.17 -9.13
N GLU A 3 14.86 24.01 -9.22
CA GLU A 3 13.91 23.94 -10.34
C GLU A 3 14.60 24.02 -11.71
N GLY A 4 15.60 24.89 -11.86
CA GLY A 4 16.36 25.02 -13.11
C GLY A 4 17.25 23.81 -13.42
N LEU A 5 17.81 23.15 -12.41
CA LEU A 5 18.59 21.91 -12.61
C LEU A 5 17.69 20.72 -12.95
N ILE A 6 16.56 20.62 -12.27
CA ILE A 6 15.54 19.59 -12.51
C ILE A 6 14.99 19.74 -13.93
N GLN A 7 14.70 20.97 -14.37
CA GLN A 7 14.23 21.21 -15.73
C GLN A 7 15.27 20.82 -16.77
N LYS A 8 16.55 21.17 -16.57
CA LYS A 8 17.62 20.73 -17.47
C LYS A 8 17.76 19.21 -17.55
N ALA A 9 17.60 18.51 -16.42
CA ALA A 9 17.61 17.05 -16.42
C ALA A 9 16.44 16.48 -17.23
N LYS A 10 15.24 17.06 -17.09
CA LYS A 10 14.07 16.72 -17.91
C LYS A 10 14.32 16.98 -19.40
N ASP A 11 14.84 18.15 -19.75
CA ASP A 11 15.15 18.52 -21.13
C ASP A 11 16.26 17.61 -21.71
N GLY A 12 17.12 17.06 -20.85
CA GLY A 12 18.11 16.03 -21.16
C GLY A 12 17.55 14.61 -21.30
N GLY A 13 16.23 14.41 -21.16
CA GLY A 13 15.57 13.12 -21.32
C GLY A 13 15.67 12.19 -20.10
N VAL A 14 15.94 12.72 -18.91
CA VAL A 14 15.95 11.93 -17.66
C VAL A 14 14.54 11.81 -17.12
N ASP A 15 14.13 10.58 -16.76
CA ASP A 15 12.83 10.31 -16.13
C ASP A 15 12.90 10.33 -14.58
N VAL A 16 14.05 10.01 -13.99
CA VAL A 16 14.22 9.83 -12.54
C VAL A 16 15.38 10.68 -12.01
N ILE A 17 15.14 11.48 -10.97
CA ILE A 17 16.17 12.15 -10.19
C ILE A 17 16.48 11.33 -8.95
N GLU A 18 17.72 10.86 -8.85
CA GLU A 18 18.23 10.18 -7.68
C GLU A 18 18.92 11.17 -6.72
N THR A 19 18.67 11.03 -5.42
CA THR A 19 19.40 11.79 -4.39
C THR A 19 19.65 10.96 -3.13
N TYR A 20 20.76 11.25 -2.47
CA TYR A 20 21.01 10.81 -1.11
C TYR A 20 20.26 11.67 -0.09
N VAL A 21 20.02 11.09 1.08
CA VAL A 21 19.57 11.81 2.28
C VAL A 21 20.73 11.85 3.26
N PHE A 22 21.13 13.04 3.68
CA PHE A 22 22.31 13.24 4.52
C PHE A 22 21.90 13.32 6.00
N TRP A 23 22.11 12.25 6.77
CA TRP A 23 21.73 12.22 8.18
C TRP A 23 22.38 13.34 8.99
N ASN A 24 23.67 13.58 8.82
CA ASN A 24 24.37 14.67 9.51
C ASN A 24 23.81 16.07 9.24
N LEU A 25 23.21 16.27 8.06
CA LEU A 25 22.60 17.54 7.67
C LEU A 25 21.23 17.69 8.32
N HIS A 26 20.46 16.60 8.34
CA HIS A 26 19.12 16.60 8.90
C HIS A 26 19.07 16.45 10.41
N GLU A 27 20.13 15.94 11.06
CA GLU A 27 20.22 15.81 12.52
C GLU A 27 21.59 16.29 13.03
N PRO A 28 21.86 17.62 13.01
CA PRO A 28 23.15 18.18 13.41
C PRO A 28 23.50 17.93 14.88
N SER A 29 22.50 17.73 15.74
CA SER A 29 22.68 17.33 17.13
C SER A 29 21.58 16.34 17.54
N PRO A 30 21.81 15.45 18.52
CA PRO A 30 20.89 14.37 18.86
C PRO A 30 19.45 14.89 19.11
N GLY A 31 18.49 14.37 18.36
CA GLY A 31 17.07 14.70 18.46
C GLY A 31 16.66 16.07 17.90
N LYS A 32 17.60 16.89 17.40
CA LYS A 32 17.28 18.16 16.73
C LYS A 32 17.36 17.99 15.22
N TYR A 33 16.21 18.11 14.57
CA TYR A 33 16.11 17.94 13.13
C TYR A 33 16.04 19.26 12.38
N ASP A 34 16.66 19.31 11.20
CA ASP A 34 16.63 20.44 10.28
C ASP A 34 16.14 20.01 8.88
N PHE A 35 15.03 20.60 8.46
CA PHE A 35 14.43 20.44 7.14
C PHE A 35 14.16 21.79 6.48
N ASP A 36 14.91 22.84 6.85
CA ASP A 36 14.71 24.19 6.32
C ASP A 36 15.70 24.53 5.20
N GLY A 37 15.32 25.51 4.38
CA GLY A 37 16.19 26.08 3.35
C GLY A 37 16.67 25.03 2.33
N ARG A 38 17.98 24.77 2.31
CA ARG A 38 18.58 23.76 1.42
C ARG A 38 18.43 22.32 1.92
N ASN A 39 18.04 22.16 3.19
CA ASN A 39 17.83 20.87 3.84
C ASN A 39 16.36 20.44 3.73
N ASP A 40 15.52 21.21 3.03
CA ASP A 40 14.12 20.89 2.80
C ASP A 40 13.97 19.81 1.73
N LEU A 41 14.18 18.55 2.17
CA LEU A 41 14.05 17.36 1.34
C LEU A 41 12.64 17.25 0.75
N VAL A 42 11.62 17.60 1.52
CA VAL A 42 10.22 17.52 1.08
C VAL A 42 9.96 18.50 -0.06
N ARG A 43 10.44 19.74 0.05
CA ARG A 43 10.35 20.73 -1.04
C ARG A 43 11.16 20.33 -2.25
N PHE A 44 12.34 19.73 -2.08
CA PHE A 44 13.13 19.23 -3.20
C PHE A 44 12.40 18.13 -3.97
N VAL A 45 11.86 17.12 -3.27
CA VAL A 45 11.05 16.06 -3.87
C VAL A 45 9.80 16.63 -4.55
N LYS A 46 9.13 17.61 -3.93
CA LYS A 46 8.01 18.33 -4.55
C LYS A 46 8.41 19.07 -5.82
N ALA A 47 9.62 19.63 -5.89
CA ALA A 47 10.13 20.31 -7.08
C ALA A 47 10.42 19.32 -8.22
N ILE A 48 11.01 18.16 -7.92
CA ILE A 48 11.22 17.06 -8.89
C ILE A 48 9.87 16.64 -9.47
N HIS A 49 8.90 16.43 -8.58
CA HIS A 49 7.56 16.01 -8.96
C HIS A 49 6.82 17.09 -9.77
N LYS A 50 6.96 18.37 -9.42
CA LYS A 50 6.39 19.50 -10.19
C LYS A 50 6.92 19.56 -11.62
N ALA A 51 8.16 19.12 -11.85
CA ALA A 51 8.71 18.99 -13.19
C ALA A 51 8.20 17.74 -13.93
N GLY A 52 7.49 16.82 -13.27
CA GLY A 52 6.99 15.58 -13.86
C GLY A 52 8.04 14.46 -13.94
N LEU A 53 9.04 14.49 -13.04
CA LEU A 53 10.06 13.45 -12.93
C LEU A 53 9.79 12.56 -11.70
N TYR A 54 10.29 11.33 -11.72
CA TYR A 54 10.32 10.43 -10.56
C TYR A 54 11.47 10.82 -9.60
N ALA A 55 11.35 10.49 -8.32
CA ALA A 55 12.40 10.67 -7.32
C ALA A 55 12.81 9.32 -6.73
N HIS A 56 14.13 9.05 -6.70
CA HIS A 56 14.69 7.89 -6.01
C HIS A 56 15.51 8.38 -4.80
N LEU A 57 14.99 8.14 -3.59
CA LEU A 57 15.63 8.56 -2.34
C LEU A 57 16.51 7.45 -1.75
N ARG A 58 17.81 7.70 -1.67
CA ARG A 58 18.77 6.82 -1.00
C ARG A 58 18.99 7.31 0.43
N ILE A 59 18.15 6.83 1.35
CA ILE A 59 18.00 7.37 2.71
C ILE A 59 19.24 7.18 3.59
N GLY A 60 20.10 6.20 3.27
CA GLY A 60 21.29 5.88 4.07
C GLY A 60 21.03 4.70 5.02
N PRO A 61 21.61 4.69 6.24
CA PRO A 61 22.13 5.85 7.00
C PRO A 61 23.56 6.29 6.63
N TYR A 62 24.29 5.45 5.89
CA TYR A 62 25.59 5.78 5.29
C TYR A 62 25.41 5.93 3.79
N VAL A 63 25.88 7.03 3.23
CA VAL A 63 25.70 7.36 1.81
C VAL A 63 27.02 7.45 1.04
N CYS A 64 28.16 7.49 1.73
CA CYS A 64 29.47 7.81 1.14
C CYS A 64 29.41 9.21 0.50
N ALA A 65 29.05 9.27 -0.79
CA ALA A 65 28.74 10.46 -1.57
C ALA A 65 29.81 11.56 -1.50
N GLU A 66 31.07 11.16 -1.26
CA GLU A 66 32.20 12.07 -1.02
C GLU A 66 31.85 13.14 0.02
N TRP A 67 30.98 12.77 0.97
CA TRP A 67 30.37 13.65 1.95
C TRP A 67 31.01 13.45 3.31
N ASN A 68 30.99 14.51 4.12
CA ASN A 68 31.62 14.49 5.42
C ASN A 68 31.10 13.32 6.27
N PHE A 69 32.04 12.51 6.77
CA PHE A 69 31.80 11.31 7.56
C PHE A 69 30.80 10.32 6.92
N GLY A 70 30.73 10.30 5.57
CA GLY A 70 29.86 9.43 4.80
C GLY A 70 28.36 9.64 5.04
N GLY A 71 27.98 10.82 5.55
CA GLY A 71 26.60 11.16 5.91
C GLY A 71 26.28 10.98 7.39
N PHE A 72 27.14 10.35 8.20
CA PHE A 72 26.87 10.17 9.63
C PHE A 72 27.06 11.47 10.43
N PRO A 73 26.19 11.75 11.42
CA PRO A 73 26.42 12.83 12.35
C PRO A 73 27.66 12.57 13.22
N VAL A 74 28.48 13.60 13.44
CA VAL A 74 29.72 13.45 14.24
C VAL A 74 29.41 13.06 15.68
N TRP A 75 28.29 13.54 16.25
CA TRP A 75 27.85 13.19 17.60
C TRP A 75 27.62 11.69 17.78
N LEU A 76 27.28 10.98 16.69
CA LEU A 76 26.98 9.54 16.74
C LEU A 76 28.21 8.74 17.19
N LYS A 77 29.42 9.20 16.86
CA LYS A 77 30.68 8.57 17.30
C LYS A 77 30.85 8.53 18.83
N TYR A 78 30.23 9.45 19.55
CA TYR A 78 30.37 9.56 21.00
C TYR A 78 29.29 8.79 21.77
N VAL A 79 28.40 8.08 21.06
CA VAL A 79 27.43 7.19 21.70
C VAL A 79 28.16 5.99 22.32
N PRO A 80 27.98 5.71 23.62
CA PRO A 80 28.66 4.60 24.29
C PRO A 80 28.41 3.25 23.60
N GLY A 81 29.50 2.52 23.31
CA GLY A 81 29.43 1.19 22.71
C GLY A 81 29.01 1.15 21.24
N ILE A 82 29.05 2.29 20.53
CA ILE A 82 28.68 2.32 19.11
C ILE A 82 29.73 1.67 18.22
N SER A 83 29.26 0.87 17.28
CA SER A 83 30.05 0.36 16.17
C SER A 83 29.29 0.59 14.87
N PHE A 84 29.88 1.32 13.94
CA PHE A 84 29.21 1.73 12.71
C PHE A 84 29.07 0.57 11.73
N ARG A 85 27.92 0.49 11.04
CA ARG A 85 27.68 -0.44 9.93
C ARG A 85 27.93 -1.91 10.29
N THR A 86 27.69 -2.26 11.56
CA THR A 86 27.75 -3.63 12.08
C THR A 86 26.46 -3.98 12.79
N ASP A 87 26.31 -5.23 13.22
CA ASP A 87 25.22 -5.65 14.09
C ASP A 87 25.46 -5.13 15.53
N ASN A 88 25.13 -3.86 15.74
CA ASN A 88 25.35 -3.14 16.99
C ASN A 88 24.05 -2.44 17.42
N ASP A 89 23.54 -2.78 18.60
CA ASP A 89 22.24 -2.27 19.07
C ASP A 89 22.17 -0.74 19.23
N PRO A 90 23.19 -0.04 19.76
CA PRO A 90 23.22 1.42 19.72
C PRO A 90 23.11 1.99 18.31
N PHE A 91 23.85 1.44 17.35
CA PHE A 91 23.81 1.88 15.95
C PHE A 91 22.46 1.61 15.29
N LYS A 92 21.91 0.39 15.43
CA LYS A 92 20.60 0.00 14.89
C LYS A 92 19.48 0.89 15.44
N ARG A 93 19.49 1.21 16.74
CA ARG A 93 18.50 2.11 17.35
C ARG A 93 18.58 3.53 16.81
N ALA A 94 19.79 4.09 16.70
CA ALA A 94 19.99 5.42 16.15
C ALA A 94 19.55 5.48 14.67
N MET A 95 19.96 4.50 13.86
CA MET A 95 19.56 4.38 12.45
C MET A 95 18.05 4.29 12.31
N LYS A 96 17.39 3.44 13.12
CA LYS A 96 15.94 3.30 13.10
C LYS A 96 15.24 4.63 13.37
N GLY A 97 15.66 5.36 14.40
CA GLY A 97 15.07 6.66 14.73
C GLY A 97 15.20 7.68 13.60
N PHE A 98 16.36 7.73 12.95
CA PHE A 98 16.56 8.61 11.80
C PHE A 98 15.68 8.22 10.60
N THR A 99 15.67 6.93 10.22
CA THR A 99 14.87 6.44 9.09
C THR A 99 13.38 6.68 9.32
N GLU A 100 12.86 6.37 10.52
CA GLU A 100 11.47 6.63 10.90
C GLU A 100 11.13 8.13 10.82
N ARG A 101 12.07 9.01 11.17
CA ARG A 101 11.86 10.46 11.08
C ARG A 101 11.81 10.96 9.63
N ILE A 102 12.67 10.45 8.76
CA ILE A 102 12.65 10.77 7.32
C ILE A 102 11.37 10.24 6.68
N GLU A 103 11.01 9.00 6.98
CA GLU A 103 9.75 8.39 6.56
C GLU A 103 8.56 9.24 7.01
N CYS A 104 8.47 9.61 8.30
CA CYS A 104 7.38 10.46 8.78
C CYS A 104 7.35 11.83 8.10
N SER A 105 8.50 12.45 7.81
CA SER A 105 8.57 13.78 7.21
C SER A 105 8.16 13.75 5.72
N CYS A 106 8.52 12.69 5.00
CA CYS A 106 8.11 12.48 3.61
C CYS A 106 6.66 11.95 3.50
N LEU A 107 6.27 10.97 4.34
CA LEU A 107 4.96 10.30 4.33
C LEU A 107 3.85 11.12 4.97
N SER A 108 4.12 12.02 5.93
CA SER A 108 3.09 12.94 6.45
C SER A 108 2.55 13.90 5.39
N SER A 109 3.30 14.09 4.30
CA SER A 109 2.82 14.80 3.11
C SER A 109 2.02 13.92 2.14
N LEU A 110 1.96 12.59 2.37
CA LEU A 110 1.31 11.57 1.55
C LEU A 110 0.15 10.88 2.32
N ASN A 111 -1.02 11.51 2.28
CA ASN A 111 -2.37 10.92 2.30
C ASN A 111 -2.79 9.81 3.31
N TYR A 112 -2.11 9.64 4.45
CA TYR A 112 -2.47 8.63 5.45
C TYR A 112 -3.84 8.86 6.15
N ARG A 113 -4.41 10.07 6.03
CA ARG A 113 -5.68 10.46 6.67
C ARG A 113 -6.90 9.72 6.08
N MET A 114 -6.75 9.08 4.92
CA MET A 114 -7.86 8.47 4.16
C MET A 114 -7.91 6.94 4.24
N CYS A 115 -6.88 6.30 4.82
CA CYS A 115 -6.83 4.86 5.04
C CYS A 115 -8.06 4.31 5.80
N PRO A 116 -8.59 4.97 6.86
CA PRO A 116 -9.79 4.49 7.55
C PRO A 116 -11.03 4.50 6.65
N LEU A 117 -11.17 5.51 5.78
CA LEU A 117 -12.31 5.64 4.87
C LEU A 117 -12.27 4.57 3.76
N VAL A 118 -11.10 4.36 3.16
CA VAL A 118 -10.90 3.32 2.12
C VAL A 118 -11.13 1.93 2.69
N CYS A 119 -10.59 1.63 3.87
CA CYS A 119 -10.81 0.38 4.55
C CYS A 119 -12.31 0.15 4.82
N LEU A 120 -13.02 1.19 5.24
CA LEU A 120 -14.46 1.13 5.49
C LEU A 120 -15.27 0.87 4.21
N VAL A 121 -14.95 1.55 3.10
CA VAL A 121 -15.64 1.32 1.80
C VAL A 121 -15.43 -0.11 1.29
N VAL A 122 -14.19 -0.62 1.30
CA VAL A 122 -13.89 -1.99 0.85
C VAL A 122 -14.55 -3.02 1.76
N THR A 123 -14.48 -2.82 3.08
CA THR A 123 -15.08 -3.73 4.07
C THR A 123 -16.58 -3.83 3.89
N ILE A 124 -17.28 -2.68 3.83
CA ILE A 124 -18.73 -2.65 3.66
C ILE A 124 -19.12 -3.25 2.29
N GLY A 125 -18.43 -2.83 1.23
CA GLY A 125 -18.71 -3.28 -0.13
C GLY A 125 -18.60 -4.79 -0.29
N ASN A 126 -17.47 -5.38 0.12
CA ASN A 126 -17.26 -6.82 0.03
C ASN A 126 -18.21 -7.60 0.95
N SER A 127 -18.51 -7.08 2.14
CA SER A 127 -19.48 -7.72 3.06
C SER A 127 -20.88 -7.77 2.44
N VAL A 128 -21.32 -6.70 1.77
CA VAL A 128 -22.61 -6.67 1.06
C VAL A 128 -22.64 -7.69 -0.08
N VAL A 129 -21.55 -7.80 -0.86
CA VAL A 129 -21.43 -8.82 -1.93
C VAL A 129 -21.55 -10.24 -1.35
N ILE A 130 -20.82 -10.53 -0.27
CA ILE A 130 -20.84 -11.83 0.40
C ILE A 130 -22.26 -12.17 0.89
N LEU A 131 -22.92 -11.25 1.58
CA LEU A 131 -24.27 -11.47 2.12
C LEU A 131 -25.33 -11.62 1.01
N THR A 132 -25.18 -10.90 -0.09
CA THR A 132 -26.11 -10.97 -1.24
C THR A 132 -25.97 -12.29 -2.01
N LEU A 133 -24.74 -12.81 -2.15
CA LEU A 133 -24.48 -14.08 -2.83
C LEU A 133 -24.75 -15.31 -1.96
N LEU A 134 -24.74 -15.16 -0.63
CA LEU A 134 -24.99 -16.24 0.32
C LEU A 134 -26.29 -17.05 0.05
N PRO A 135 -27.48 -16.44 -0.14
CA PRO A 135 -28.70 -17.21 -0.42
C PRO A 135 -28.63 -18.00 -1.72
N ILE A 136 -28.08 -17.42 -2.79
CA ILE A 136 -27.85 -18.12 -4.07
C ILE A 136 -26.92 -19.31 -3.84
N HIS A 137 -25.86 -19.09 -3.07
CA HIS A 137 -24.87 -20.11 -2.75
C HIS A 137 -25.46 -21.28 -1.94
N ILE A 138 -26.36 -20.99 -1.01
CA ILE A 138 -27.10 -21.98 -0.21
C ILE A 138 -28.00 -22.81 -1.13
N VAL A 139 -28.89 -22.16 -1.89
CA VAL A 139 -29.86 -22.85 -2.76
C VAL A 139 -29.13 -23.76 -3.75
N TRP A 140 -28.07 -23.25 -4.38
CA TRP A 140 -27.35 -24.01 -5.40
C TRP A 140 -26.52 -25.16 -4.83
N LYS A 141 -25.89 -24.99 -3.66
CA LYS A 141 -25.20 -26.12 -2.98
C LYS A 141 -26.15 -27.26 -2.65
N PHE A 142 -27.33 -26.94 -2.12
CA PHE A 142 -28.36 -27.96 -1.86
C PHE A 142 -28.83 -28.64 -3.14
N TYR A 143 -29.05 -27.87 -4.22
CA TYR A 143 -29.38 -28.43 -5.53
C TYR A 143 -28.29 -29.36 -6.08
N SER A 144 -27.02 -28.95 -6.06
CA SER A 144 -25.91 -29.77 -6.53
C SER A 144 -25.74 -31.07 -5.73
N ILE A 145 -25.87 -31.02 -4.40
CA ILE A 145 -25.75 -32.21 -3.54
C ILE A 145 -26.91 -33.19 -3.79
N THR A 146 -28.13 -32.68 -3.93
CA THR A 146 -29.31 -33.53 -4.17
C THR A 146 -29.28 -34.16 -5.56
N SER A 147 -28.88 -33.40 -6.58
CA SER A 147 -28.78 -33.86 -7.98
C SER A 147 -27.55 -34.72 -8.29
N ALA A 148 -26.54 -34.76 -7.42
CA ALA A 148 -25.33 -35.55 -7.65
C ALA A 148 -25.62 -37.07 -7.68
N LYS A 149 -25.33 -37.73 -8.82
CA LYS A 149 -25.57 -39.18 -9.01
C LYS A 149 -24.51 -40.08 -8.37
N GLN A 150 -23.31 -39.54 -8.14
CA GLN A 150 -22.17 -40.29 -7.57
C GLN A 150 -22.24 -40.47 -6.04
N LEU A 151 -23.16 -39.77 -5.35
CA LEU A 151 -23.29 -39.80 -3.90
C LEU A 151 -24.47 -40.70 -3.48
N GLY A 152 -24.20 -41.65 -2.58
CA GLY A 152 -25.25 -42.47 -1.96
C GLY A 152 -26.15 -41.65 -1.02
N PRO A 153 -27.39 -42.10 -0.74
CA PRO A 153 -28.37 -41.35 0.04
C PRO A 153 -27.92 -41.05 1.49
N ILE A 154 -27.18 -41.98 2.12
CA ILE A 154 -26.63 -41.80 3.47
C ILE A 154 -25.57 -40.69 3.48
N LEU A 155 -24.70 -40.66 2.48
CA LEU A 155 -23.64 -39.66 2.36
C LEU A 155 -24.22 -38.27 2.06
N LYS A 156 -25.27 -38.18 1.24
CA LYS A 156 -26.02 -36.92 1.01
C LYS A 156 -26.59 -36.36 2.31
N LEU A 157 -27.21 -37.21 3.13
CA LEU A 157 -27.79 -36.79 4.42
C LEU A 157 -26.71 -36.27 5.38
N PHE A 158 -25.58 -36.97 5.47
CA PHE A 158 -24.45 -36.56 6.31
C PHE A 158 -23.87 -35.21 5.86
N ILE A 159 -23.64 -35.02 4.56
CA ILE A 159 -23.15 -33.76 4.01
C ILE A 159 -24.13 -32.62 4.29
N CYS A 160 -25.43 -32.83 4.09
CA CYS A 160 -26.46 -31.83 4.40
C CYS A 160 -26.52 -31.46 5.89
N LEU A 161 -26.15 -32.37 6.81
CA LEU A 161 -26.10 -32.10 8.24
C LEU A 161 -24.88 -31.24 8.63
N CYS A 162 -23.74 -31.44 7.97
CA CYS A 162 -22.51 -30.69 8.23
C CYS A 162 -22.46 -29.34 7.49
N LEU A 163 -23.18 -29.21 6.37
CA LEU A 163 -23.16 -28.02 5.51
C LEU A 163 -23.53 -26.71 6.22
N PRO A 164 -24.52 -26.64 7.13
CA PRO A 164 -24.90 -25.40 7.81
C PRO A 164 -23.75 -24.78 8.60
N ALA A 165 -22.93 -25.59 9.27
CA ALA A 165 -21.77 -25.09 10.00
C ALA A 165 -20.73 -24.44 9.08
N ALA A 166 -20.45 -25.08 7.94
CA ALA A 166 -19.55 -24.53 6.92
C ALA A 166 -20.12 -23.25 6.26
N ILE A 167 -21.44 -23.20 6.04
CA ILE A 167 -22.14 -22.04 5.49
C ILE A 167 -22.08 -20.85 6.46
N ILE A 168 -22.15 -21.06 7.77
CA ILE A 168 -22.06 -20.00 8.78
C ILE A 168 -20.62 -19.50 8.95
N LEU A 169 -19.64 -20.41 8.92
CA LEU A 169 -18.23 -20.06 9.09
C LEU A 169 -17.69 -19.20 7.93
N TRP A 170 -18.12 -19.48 6.71
CA TRP A 170 -17.59 -18.85 5.51
C TRP A 170 -17.80 -17.31 5.44
N PRO A 171 -19.00 -16.75 5.71
CA PRO A 171 -19.21 -15.31 5.79
C PRO A 171 -18.34 -14.63 6.86
N ILE A 172 -18.14 -15.27 8.02
CA ILE A 172 -17.31 -14.72 9.10
C ILE A 172 -15.87 -14.55 8.62
N LEU A 173 -15.31 -15.60 8.01
CA LEU A 173 -13.96 -15.55 7.42
C LEU A 173 -13.88 -14.53 6.28
N GLY A 174 -14.91 -14.44 5.44
CA GLY A 174 -14.96 -13.48 4.33
C GLY A 174 -14.99 -12.02 4.80
N VAL A 175 -15.73 -11.71 5.86
CA VAL A 175 -15.77 -10.36 6.45
C VAL A 175 -14.41 -10.02 7.09
N LEU A 176 -13.81 -10.94 7.85
CA LEU A 176 -12.48 -10.74 8.43
C LEU A 176 -11.40 -10.52 7.35
N ALA A 177 -11.43 -11.31 6.28
CA ALA A 177 -10.55 -11.14 5.14
C ALA A 177 -10.79 -9.79 4.42
N SER A 178 -12.03 -9.33 4.36
CA SER A 178 -12.38 -8.02 3.77
C SER A 178 -11.84 -6.85 4.59
N VAL A 179 -11.87 -6.95 5.93
CA VAL A 179 -11.25 -5.95 6.82
C VAL A 179 -9.74 -5.89 6.61
N LEU A 180 -9.08 -7.05 6.61
CA LEU A 180 -7.63 -7.14 6.39
C LEU A 180 -7.23 -6.63 4.99
N GLY A 181 -7.98 -7.02 3.96
CA GLY A 181 -7.77 -6.57 2.59
C GLY A 181 -8.00 -5.07 2.42
N GLY A 182 -9.05 -4.53 3.05
CA GLY A 182 -9.34 -3.10 3.07
C GLY A 182 -8.25 -2.29 3.78
N ALA A 183 -7.72 -2.80 4.91
CA ALA A 183 -6.62 -2.16 5.63
C ALA A 183 -5.32 -2.18 4.81
N LEU A 184 -5.00 -3.32 4.18
CA LEU A 184 -3.82 -3.46 3.33
C LEU A 184 -3.92 -2.55 2.10
N TYR A 185 -5.07 -2.53 1.43
CA TYR A 185 -5.30 -1.64 0.28
C TYR A 185 -5.27 -0.17 0.69
N GLY A 186 -5.87 0.18 1.83
CA GLY A 186 -5.82 1.54 2.40
C GLY A 186 -4.38 2.00 2.67
N PHE A 187 -3.52 1.11 3.16
CA PHE A 187 -2.09 1.36 3.39
C PHE A 187 -1.30 1.52 2.09
N LEU A 188 -1.57 0.68 1.08
CA LEU A 188 -0.84 0.70 -0.20
C LEU A 188 -1.36 1.75 -1.18
N SER A 189 -2.60 2.22 -1.03
CA SER A 189 -3.22 3.16 -1.96
C SER A 189 -2.47 4.49 -2.15
N PRO A 190 -1.86 5.12 -1.11
CA PRO A 190 -1.07 6.33 -1.31
C PRO A 190 0.20 6.06 -2.12
N ILE A 191 0.80 4.87 -1.98
CA ILE A 191 1.98 4.45 -2.75
C ILE A 191 1.60 4.29 -4.23
N VAL A 192 0.49 3.60 -4.52
CA VAL A 192 0.00 3.38 -5.89
C VAL A 192 -0.45 4.68 -6.56
N ALA A 193 -1.18 5.54 -5.83
CA ALA A 193 -1.57 6.86 -6.34
C ALA A 193 -0.36 7.74 -6.69
N THR A 194 0.75 7.56 -5.98
CA THR A 194 2.01 8.24 -6.31
C THR A 194 2.59 7.74 -7.62
N PHE A 195 2.50 6.45 -7.94
CA PHE A 195 2.96 5.92 -9.23
C PHE A 195 2.09 6.35 -10.42
N ASP A 196 0.76 6.34 -10.25
CA ASP A 196 -0.17 6.68 -11.34
C ASP A 196 -0.18 8.16 -11.71
N ALA A 197 -0.07 9.04 -10.70
CA ALA A 197 0.05 10.48 -10.95
C ALA A 197 1.29 10.82 -11.78
N VAL A 198 2.33 9.97 -11.75
CA VAL A 198 3.55 10.16 -12.55
C VAL A 198 3.41 9.57 -13.96
N GLY A 199 2.61 8.53 -14.16
CA GLY A 199 2.36 7.95 -15.49
C GLY A 199 1.50 8.82 -16.42
N GLU A 200 0.62 9.69 -15.88
CA GLU A 200 -0.38 10.42 -16.69
C GLU A 200 0.03 11.85 -17.12
N GLY A 201 1.20 12.36 -16.72
CA GLY A 201 1.71 13.66 -17.22
C GLY A 201 0.79 14.88 -16.98
N LYS A 202 -0.06 14.86 -15.96
CA LYS A 202 -1.10 15.89 -15.72
C LYS A 202 -0.53 17.23 -15.21
N PRO A 203 -1.15 18.38 -15.56
CA PRO A 203 -0.59 19.73 -15.40
C PRO A 203 -0.52 20.25 -13.95
N SER A 204 -1.21 19.63 -12.99
CA SER A 204 -1.14 20.03 -11.56
C SER A 204 -1.21 18.83 -10.61
N PRO A 205 -0.07 18.15 -10.36
CA PRO A 205 -0.04 16.91 -9.59
C PRO A 205 -0.43 17.08 -8.12
N LEU A 206 -0.24 18.25 -7.51
CA LEU A 206 -0.59 18.50 -6.11
C LEU A 206 -2.11 18.61 -5.87
N LEU A 207 -2.84 19.29 -6.77
CA LEU A 207 -4.30 19.28 -6.73
C LEU A 207 -4.82 17.85 -6.97
N HIS A 208 -4.11 17.08 -7.81
CA HIS A 208 -4.43 15.68 -8.06
C HIS A 208 -3.93 14.71 -6.99
N CYS A 209 -2.97 15.03 -6.12
CA CYS A 209 -2.58 14.14 -5.02
C CYS A 209 -3.51 14.33 -3.82
N PHE A 210 -3.91 15.58 -3.55
CA PHE A 210 -4.73 15.94 -2.39
C PHE A 210 -6.24 15.94 -2.65
N TYR A 211 -6.70 16.37 -3.82
CA TYR A 211 -8.13 16.43 -4.15
C TYR A 211 -8.55 15.28 -5.09
N ASP A 212 -7.97 15.18 -6.30
CA ASP A 212 -8.30 14.05 -7.19
C ASP A 212 -7.72 12.72 -6.69
N GLY A 213 -6.64 12.71 -5.92
CA GLY A 213 -5.90 11.51 -5.50
C GLY A 213 -6.63 10.82 -4.38
N THR A 214 -7.16 11.63 -3.48
CA THR A 214 -8.07 11.23 -2.42
C THR A 214 -9.39 10.71 -2.98
N TRP A 215 -10.02 11.46 -3.90
CA TRP A 215 -11.28 11.05 -4.51
C TRP A 215 -11.13 9.90 -5.51
N SER A 216 -10.04 9.82 -6.25
CA SER A 216 -9.71 8.69 -7.14
C SER A 216 -9.37 7.44 -6.36
N THR A 217 -8.72 7.56 -5.20
CA THR A 217 -8.48 6.41 -4.30
C THR A 217 -9.80 5.87 -3.76
N VAL A 218 -10.72 6.75 -3.35
CA VAL A 218 -12.08 6.35 -2.97
C VAL A 218 -12.82 5.73 -4.16
N LYS A 219 -12.79 6.35 -5.35
CA LYS A 219 -13.40 5.77 -6.57
C LYS A 219 -12.83 4.40 -6.93
N ARG A 220 -11.51 4.22 -6.84
CA ARG A 220 -10.84 2.93 -7.08
C ARG A 220 -11.18 1.90 -6.02
N SER A 221 -11.43 2.29 -4.78
CA SER A 221 -11.93 1.36 -3.77
C SER A 221 -13.30 0.77 -4.17
N PHE A 222 -14.16 1.56 -4.83
CA PHE A 222 -15.38 1.02 -5.45
C PHE A 222 -15.09 0.10 -6.64
N THR A 223 -14.06 0.38 -7.44
CA THR A 223 -13.59 -0.55 -8.50
C THR A 223 -13.12 -1.88 -7.91
N VAL A 224 -12.35 -1.88 -6.81
CA VAL A 224 -11.92 -3.09 -6.12
C VAL A 224 -13.13 -3.93 -5.65
N VAL A 225 -14.14 -3.28 -5.09
CA VAL A 225 -15.39 -3.96 -4.69
C VAL A 225 -16.12 -4.51 -5.92
N HIS A 226 -16.15 -3.77 -7.02
CA HIS A 226 -16.75 -4.22 -8.27
C HIS A 226 -16.03 -5.43 -8.86
N ASP A 227 -14.71 -5.41 -8.92
CA ASP A 227 -13.88 -6.52 -9.41
C ASP A 227 -14.05 -7.74 -8.52
N PHE A 228 -14.10 -7.56 -7.20
CA PHE A 228 -14.40 -8.65 -6.27
C PHE A 228 -15.77 -9.27 -6.53
N LYS A 229 -16.81 -8.43 -6.71
CA LYS A 229 -18.15 -8.88 -7.09
C LYS A 229 -18.11 -9.66 -8.41
N ASP A 230 -17.41 -9.17 -9.43
CA ASP A 230 -17.31 -9.82 -10.74
C ASP A 230 -16.58 -11.16 -10.64
N VAL A 231 -15.47 -11.25 -9.91
CA VAL A 231 -14.77 -12.51 -9.62
C VAL A 231 -15.71 -13.48 -8.90
N CYS A 232 -16.39 -13.03 -7.84
CA CYS A 232 -17.34 -13.88 -7.12
C CYS A 232 -18.48 -14.36 -8.00
N PHE A 233 -19.00 -13.53 -8.90
CA PHE A 233 -20.08 -13.94 -9.80
C PHE A 233 -19.56 -14.91 -10.87
N HIS A 234 -18.53 -14.53 -11.62
CA HIS A 234 -18.05 -15.29 -12.77
C HIS A 234 -17.32 -16.57 -12.40
N SER A 235 -16.48 -16.55 -11.36
CA SER A 235 -15.81 -17.77 -10.87
C SER A 235 -16.81 -18.75 -10.26
N TYR A 236 -17.84 -18.26 -9.56
CA TYR A 236 -18.86 -19.13 -8.97
C TYR A 236 -19.65 -19.87 -10.03
N PHE A 237 -20.21 -19.16 -11.01
CA PHE A 237 -21.00 -19.82 -12.05
C PHE A 237 -20.16 -20.73 -12.95
N SER A 238 -18.93 -20.35 -13.31
CA SER A 238 -18.07 -21.19 -14.17
C SER A 238 -17.71 -22.54 -13.54
N LEU A 239 -17.31 -22.55 -12.26
CA LEU A 239 -17.03 -23.80 -11.53
C LEU A 239 -18.27 -24.71 -11.41
N ILE A 240 -19.44 -24.10 -11.25
CA ILE A 240 -20.71 -24.82 -11.09
C ILE A 240 -21.21 -25.39 -12.41
N TYR A 241 -21.16 -24.61 -13.49
CA TYR A 241 -21.51 -25.10 -14.82
C TYR A 241 -20.70 -26.34 -15.18
N TRP A 242 -19.40 -26.32 -14.84
CA TRP A 242 -18.53 -27.47 -15.04
C TRP A 242 -18.99 -28.70 -14.24
N LEU A 243 -19.35 -28.53 -12.96
CA LEU A 243 -19.85 -29.62 -12.10
C LEU A 243 -21.20 -30.20 -12.55
N VAL A 244 -22.04 -29.42 -13.24
CA VAL A 244 -23.39 -29.84 -13.67
C VAL A 244 -23.39 -30.42 -15.09
N GLN A 245 -22.55 -29.93 -16.01
CA GLN A 245 -22.54 -30.40 -17.41
C GLN A 245 -21.65 -31.61 -17.67
N TYR A 246 -20.62 -31.86 -16.85
CA TYR A 246 -19.63 -32.92 -17.12
C TYR A 246 -19.87 -34.25 -16.37
N HIS A 247 -21.02 -34.45 -15.71
CA HIS A 247 -21.37 -35.70 -15.03
C HIS A 247 -22.86 -36.07 -15.05
#